data_AF-F9ZJH3-F1
#
_entry.id   AF-F9ZJH3-F1
#
_cell.length_a   1.000
_cell.length_b   1.000
_cell.length_c   1.000
_cell.angle_alpha   90.00
_cell.angle_beta   90.00
_cell.angle_gamma   90.00
#
_symmetry.space_group_name_H-M   'P 1'
#
loop_
_entity.id
_entity.type
_entity.pdbx_description
1 polymer ?
#
loop_
_entity_poly.entity_id
_entity_poly.type
_entity_poly.pdbx_seq_one_letter_code
_entity_poly.pdbx_strand_id
1 'polypeptide(L)'
;MDSTQLSFSTIFILSFLYYLIFEYFFRQLVLTATSLNRDISLPFITSFKPLKVFWWKLIFILSPGLWVSQNCKEFIKSEFPCVKIQKYELSKFIKTSNCWNIIISFVVLVITLLIEEIFPDTNHFKILVLGFVMWRYISRNFEILVAFGKDVLSSDSSSDLDNQARMKLAVISYFEIFIYSAAFYSAYSCSLLETHESILTSLFVGTLTNVSDAIKLLTCNLTSDSCYMFWLKLSVYLQVFATLSLIFFALAGYFSRVKSNTIKF
;
A
#
# COMPACT_ATOMS: atom_id res chain seq x y z
N MET A 1 21.63 32.51 -17.35
CA MET A 1 21.88 31.07 -17.61
C MET A 1 20.76 30.33 -16.91
N ASP A 2 19.68 30.06 -17.62
CA ASP A 2 18.46 29.49 -17.06
C ASP A 2 18.61 27.97 -16.95
N SER A 3 18.98 27.52 -15.76
CA SER A 3 19.08 26.11 -15.42
C SER A 3 17.69 25.48 -15.37
N THR A 4 17.35 24.73 -16.43
CA THR A 4 16.51 23.52 -16.43
C THR A 4 15.49 23.41 -15.29
N GLN A 5 14.36 24.11 -15.40
CA GLN A 5 13.16 23.73 -14.64
C GLN A 5 12.70 22.37 -15.15
N LEU A 6 12.79 21.34 -14.31
CA LEU A 6 12.20 20.04 -14.62
C LEU A 6 10.68 20.23 -14.68
N SER A 7 10.05 19.76 -15.75
CA SER A 7 8.59 19.83 -15.84
C SER A 7 7.94 18.96 -14.76
N PHE A 8 6.79 19.39 -14.23
CA PHE A 8 6.02 18.65 -13.22
C PHE A 8 5.76 17.19 -13.62
N SER A 9 5.47 16.94 -14.89
CA SER A 9 5.27 15.59 -15.43
C SER A 9 6.53 14.72 -15.33
N THR A 10 7.71 15.31 -15.52
CA THR A 10 8.98 14.60 -15.39
C THR A 10 9.23 14.22 -13.94
N ILE A 11 8.97 15.11 -12.99
CA ILE A 11 9.13 14.83 -11.56
C ILE A 11 8.16 13.74 -11.11
N PHE A 12 6.92 13.75 -11.61
CA PHE A 12 5.92 12.73 -11.30
C PHE A 12 6.33 11.33 -11.82
N ILE A 13 6.85 11.26 -13.05
CA ILE A 13 7.39 10.02 -13.63
C ILE A 13 8.61 9.54 -12.82
N LEU A 14 9.53 10.45 -12.46
CA LEU A 14 10.68 10.10 -11.63
C LEU A 14 10.27 9.59 -10.25
N SER A 15 9.23 10.18 -9.66
CA SER A 15 8.67 9.73 -8.38
C SER A 15 8.10 8.31 -8.48
N PHE A 16 7.41 7.99 -9.59
CA PHE A 16 6.93 6.63 -9.88
C PHE A 16 8.08 5.65 -10.00
N LEU A 17 9.12 5.99 -10.80
CA LEU A 17 10.28 5.13 -11.00
C LEU A 17 11.04 4.90 -9.69
N TYR A 18 11.22 5.95 -8.88
CA TYR A 18 11.85 5.84 -7.57
C TYR A 18 11.04 4.94 -6.63
N TYR A 19 9.71 5.09 -6.60
CA TYR A 19 8.84 4.21 -5.83
C TYR A 19 8.90 2.75 -6.31
N LEU A 20 8.91 2.51 -7.62
CA LEU A 20 9.05 1.17 -8.19
C LEU A 20 10.37 0.51 -7.80
N ILE A 21 11.47 1.25 -7.91
CA ILE A 21 12.81 0.79 -7.50
C ILE A 21 12.81 0.46 -6.00
N PHE A 22 12.25 1.35 -5.18
CA PHE A 22 12.10 1.14 -3.75
C PHE A 22 11.32 -0.14 -3.44
N GLU A 23 10.12 -0.33 -4.01
CA GLU A 23 9.31 -1.52 -3.77
C GLU A 23 10.01 -2.81 -4.23
N TYR A 24 10.73 -2.76 -5.36
CA TYR A 24 11.55 -3.88 -5.80
C TYR A 24 12.56 -4.27 -4.73
N PHE A 25 13.44 -3.35 -4.33
CA PHE A 25 14.47 -3.64 -3.32
C PHE A 25 13.87 -4.03 -1.97
N PHE A 26 12.83 -3.34 -1.53
CA PHE A 26 12.13 -3.65 -0.30
C PHE A 26 11.62 -5.10 -0.27
N ARG A 27 10.87 -5.53 -1.29
CA ARG A 27 10.31 -6.89 -1.31
C ARG A 27 11.38 -7.95 -1.48
N GLN A 28 12.45 -7.66 -2.21
CA GLN A 28 13.60 -8.55 -2.31
C GLN A 28 14.29 -8.74 -0.95
N LEU A 29 14.52 -7.65 -0.20
CA LEU A 29 15.08 -7.74 1.15
C LEU A 29 14.18 -8.58 2.08
N VAL A 30 12.86 -8.39 2.01
CA VAL A 30 11.91 -9.22 2.79
C VAL A 30 11.97 -10.68 2.37
N LEU A 31 12.05 -10.97 1.07
CA LEU A 31 12.15 -12.32 0.55
C LEU A 31 13.44 -13.00 1.02
N THR A 32 14.59 -12.34 0.92
CA THR A 32 15.89 -12.85 1.41
C THR A 32 15.86 -13.08 2.93
N ALA A 33 15.28 -12.15 3.69
CA ALA A 33 15.20 -12.27 5.14
C ALA A 33 14.29 -13.43 5.61
N THR A 34 13.32 -13.82 4.77
CA THR A 34 12.32 -14.83 5.13
C THR A 34 12.63 -16.22 4.58
N SER A 35 13.31 -16.33 3.43
CA SER A 35 13.65 -17.61 2.82
C SER A 35 14.46 -18.53 3.75
N LEU A 36 14.08 -19.81 3.81
CA LEU A 36 14.83 -20.85 4.53
C LEU A 36 16.22 -21.10 3.93
N ASN A 37 16.36 -20.94 2.60
CA ASN A 37 17.63 -21.06 1.89
C ASN A 37 18.16 -19.66 1.56
N ARG A 38 19.22 -19.24 2.26
CA ARG A 38 19.91 -17.96 2.02
C ARG A 38 20.71 -17.94 0.72
N ASP A 39 20.97 -19.10 0.12
CA ASP A 39 21.76 -19.26 -1.11
C ASP A 39 20.92 -19.13 -2.38
N ILE A 40 19.63 -18.80 -2.26
CA ILE A 40 18.77 -18.62 -3.43
C ILE A 40 19.16 -17.34 -4.16
N SER A 41 19.58 -17.48 -5.42
CA SER A 41 19.80 -16.36 -6.33
C SER A 41 18.49 -15.58 -6.51
N LEU A 42 18.49 -14.32 -6.07
CA LEU A 42 17.33 -13.43 -6.16
C LEU A 42 16.81 -13.35 -7.60
N PRO A 43 15.49 -13.44 -7.82
CA PRO A 43 14.94 -13.29 -9.15
C PRO A 43 15.22 -11.86 -9.65
N PHE A 44 16.09 -11.79 -10.67
CA PHE A 44 16.31 -10.55 -11.42
C PHE A 44 15.00 -10.19 -12.15
N ILE A 45 14.78 -8.89 -12.43
CA ILE A 45 13.54 -8.42 -13.10
C ILE A 45 13.25 -9.20 -14.42
N THR A 46 14.29 -9.73 -15.04
CA THR A 46 14.25 -10.51 -16.29
C THR A 46 13.74 -11.95 -16.13
N SER A 47 13.72 -12.52 -14.91
CA SER A 47 13.17 -13.86 -14.66
C SER A 47 11.65 -13.85 -14.43
N PHE A 48 11.03 -12.66 -14.42
CA PHE A 48 9.59 -12.55 -14.31
C PHE A 48 8.93 -13.04 -15.60
N LYS A 49 8.10 -14.08 -15.48
CA LYS A 49 7.36 -14.62 -16.62
C LYS A 49 6.54 -13.50 -17.26
N PRO A 50 6.62 -13.31 -18.59
CA PRO A 50 5.83 -12.29 -19.27
C PRO A 50 4.35 -12.53 -18.98
N LEU A 51 3.74 -11.55 -18.33
CA LEU A 51 2.37 -11.63 -17.86
C LEU A 51 1.42 -11.68 -19.07
N LYS A 52 0.82 -12.85 -19.29
CA LYS A 52 -0.03 -13.16 -20.46
C LYS A 52 -1.35 -12.36 -20.52
N VAL A 53 -1.70 -11.59 -19.49
CA VAL A 53 -3.04 -11.01 -19.32
C VAL A 53 -2.97 -9.50 -19.14
N PHE A 54 -3.72 -8.75 -19.97
CA PHE A 54 -3.76 -7.27 -20.01
C PHE A 54 -3.97 -6.62 -18.63
N TRP A 55 -4.85 -7.19 -17.79
CA TRP A 55 -5.13 -6.71 -16.44
C TRP A 55 -3.90 -6.60 -15.54
N TRP A 56 -2.86 -7.41 -15.78
CA TRP A 56 -1.64 -7.38 -14.99
C TRP A 56 -0.70 -6.24 -15.37
N LYS A 57 -0.79 -5.73 -16.60
CA LYS A 57 -0.10 -4.51 -17.02
C LYS A 57 -0.71 -3.28 -16.35
N LEU A 58 -2.03 -3.28 -16.16
CA LEU A 58 -2.72 -2.23 -15.39
C LEU A 58 -2.34 -2.28 -13.90
N ILE A 59 -2.21 -3.48 -13.31
CA ILE A 59 -1.75 -3.64 -11.92
C ILE A 59 -0.33 -3.09 -11.73
N PHE A 60 0.57 -3.27 -12.69
CA PHE A 60 1.92 -2.69 -12.61
C PHE A 60 1.92 -1.16 -12.47
N ILE A 61 1.06 -0.48 -13.22
CA ILE A 61 0.96 0.98 -13.18
C ILE A 61 0.24 1.45 -11.91
N LEU A 62 -0.87 0.79 -11.54
CA LEU A 62 -1.72 1.22 -10.42
C LEU A 62 -1.17 0.81 -9.05
N SER A 63 -0.48 -0.32 -8.96
CA SER A 63 0.12 -0.81 -7.70
C SER A 63 1.41 -1.60 -7.96
N PRO A 64 2.54 -0.88 -8.11
CA PRO A 64 3.87 -1.49 -8.16
C PRO A 64 4.12 -2.47 -7.02
N GLY A 65 3.72 -2.13 -5.78
CA GLY A 65 3.90 -2.97 -4.61
C GLY A 65 3.15 -4.30 -4.71
N LEU A 66 1.90 -4.29 -5.19
CA LEU A 66 1.13 -5.51 -5.43
C LEU A 66 1.79 -6.38 -6.51
N TRP A 67 2.26 -5.76 -7.59
CA TRP A 67 2.92 -6.46 -8.68
C TRP A 67 4.20 -7.16 -8.23
N VAL A 68 5.09 -6.45 -7.53
CA VAL A 68 6.33 -7.03 -6.98
C VAL A 68 6.02 -8.13 -5.96
N SER A 69 5.05 -7.90 -5.07
CA SER A 69 4.61 -8.88 -4.07
C SER A 69 4.10 -10.17 -4.70
N GLN A 70 3.34 -10.08 -5.79
CA GLN A 70 2.84 -11.25 -6.53
C GLN A 70 3.97 -12.02 -7.19
N ASN A 71 4.94 -11.33 -7.79
CA ASN A 71 6.10 -11.98 -8.38
C ASN A 71 6.95 -12.72 -7.33
N CYS A 72 7.15 -12.13 -6.14
CA CYS A 72 7.83 -12.81 -5.04
C CYS A 72 7.08 -14.06 -4.58
N LYS A 73 5.74 -13.99 -4.53
CA LYS A 73 4.90 -15.15 -4.20
C LYS A 73 5.04 -16.25 -5.25
N GLU A 74 4.94 -15.93 -6.54
CA GLU A 74 5.12 -16.90 -7.63
C GLU A 74 6.52 -17.53 -7.62
N PHE A 75 7.55 -16.75 -7.28
CA PHE A 75 8.89 -17.27 -7.09
C PHE A 75 8.97 -18.32 -5.97
N ILE A 76 8.38 -18.04 -4.80
CA ILE A 76 8.28 -19.02 -3.70
C ILE A 76 7.55 -20.28 -4.18
N LYS A 77 6.50 -20.14 -5.00
CA LYS A 77 5.78 -21.29 -5.56
C LYS A 77 6.62 -22.14 -6.51
N SER A 78 7.49 -21.54 -7.30
CA SER A 78 8.35 -22.28 -8.23
C SER A 78 9.53 -22.95 -7.54
N GLU A 79 10.07 -22.33 -6.49
CA GLU A 79 11.26 -22.80 -5.79
C GLU A 79 10.98 -24.00 -4.88
N PHE A 80 9.80 -24.02 -4.25
CA PHE A 80 9.42 -25.08 -3.31
C PHE A 80 8.35 -26.01 -3.92
N PRO A 81 8.75 -27.20 -4.44
CA PRO A 81 7.80 -28.13 -5.07
C PRO A 81 6.83 -28.78 -4.07
N CYS A 82 7.20 -28.83 -2.78
CA CYS A 82 6.32 -29.34 -1.73
C CYS A 82 5.30 -28.29 -1.30
N VAL A 83 4.01 -28.58 -1.49
CA VAL A 83 2.90 -27.68 -1.15
C VAL A 83 2.90 -27.22 0.31
N LYS A 84 3.30 -28.09 1.26
CA LYS A 84 3.36 -27.71 2.69
C LYS A 84 4.43 -26.65 2.94
N ILE A 85 5.63 -26.84 2.39
CA ILE A 85 6.75 -25.90 2.52
C ILE A 85 6.42 -24.58 1.82
N GLN A 86 5.85 -24.65 0.62
CA GLN A 86 5.37 -23.50 -0.13
C GLN A 86 4.38 -22.65 0.69
N LYS A 87 3.35 -23.26 1.26
CA LYS A 87 2.34 -22.54 2.07
C LYS A 87 2.95 -21.92 3.33
N TYR A 88 3.91 -22.58 3.96
CA TYR A 88 4.65 -22.08 5.11
C TYR A 88 5.52 -20.86 4.76
N GLU A 89 6.32 -20.93 3.70
CA GLU A 89 7.16 -19.82 3.23
C GLU A 89 6.33 -18.62 2.78
N LEU A 90 5.21 -18.86 2.09
CA LEU A 90 4.25 -17.80 1.74
C LEU A 90 3.67 -17.12 3.00
N SER A 91 3.29 -17.91 4.01
CA SER A 91 2.78 -17.38 5.29
C SER A 91 3.83 -16.50 5.99
N LYS A 92 5.09 -16.94 6.02
CA LYS A 92 6.23 -16.21 6.60
C LYS A 92 6.53 -14.92 5.83
N PHE A 93 6.57 -14.97 4.51
CA PHE A 93 6.74 -13.80 3.65
C PHE A 93 5.64 -12.76 3.87
N ILE A 94 4.37 -13.18 3.85
CA ILE A 94 3.22 -12.29 4.04
C ILE A 94 3.28 -11.59 5.41
N LYS A 95 3.51 -12.35 6.48
CA LYS A 95 3.61 -11.81 7.85
C LYS A 95 4.73 -10.78 7.96
N THR A 96 5.91 -11.12 7.46
CA THR A 96 7.09 -10.26 7.55
C THR A 96 6.92 -9.01 6.69
N SER A 97 6.40 -9.15 5.48
CA SER A 97 6.12 -8.02 4.59
C SER A 97 5.11 -7.05 5.19
N ASN A 98 4.05 -7.55 5.83
CA ASN A 98 3.07 -6.69 6.50
C ASN A 98 3.68 -5.92 7.68
N CYS A 99 4.55 -6.56 8.46
CA CYS A 99 5.26 -5.91 9.56
C CYS A 99 6.22 -4.82 9.08
N TRP A 100 6.94 -5.05 7.98
CA TRP A 100 7.80 -4.01 7.43
C TRP A 100 7.01 -2.87 6.79
N ASN A 101 5.86 -3.16 6.18
CA ASN A 101 5.01 -2.14 5.58
C ASN A 101 4.56 -1.10 6.60
N ILE A 102 4.19 -1.49 7.82
CA ILE A 102 3.86 -0.53 8.89
C ILE A 102 5.06 0.31 9.33
N ILE A 103 6.25 -0.29 9.45
CA ILE A 103 7.48 0.42 9.79
C ILE A 103 7.80 1.46 8.70
N ILE A 104 7.77 1.05 7.43
CA ILE A 104 8.05 1.95 6.30
C ILE A 104 7.01 3.06 6.23
N SER A 105 5.72 2.75 6.42
CA SER A 105 4.67 3.77 6.44
C SER A 105 4.89 4.80 7.53
N PHE A 106 5.36 4.38 8.71
CA PHE A 106 5.74 5.30 9.79
C PHE A 106 6.97 6.15 9.44
N VAL A 107 8.02 5.54 8.88
CA VAL A 107 9.22 6.26 8.43
C VAL A 107 8.86 7.29 7.35
N VAL A 108 8.01 6.91 6.39
CA VAL A 108 7.52 7.82 5.35
C VAL A 108 6.75 8.98 5.95
N LEU A 109 5.86 8.74 6.91
CA LEU A 109 5.17 9.81 7.62
C LEU A 109 6.17 10.81 8.24
N VAL A 110 7.13 10.32 9.03
CA VAL A 110 8.13 11.20 9.67
C VAL A 110 8.93 11.98 8.64
N ILE A 111 9.38 11.34 7.56
CA ILE A 111 10.11 12.01 6.47
C ILE A 111 9.26 13.09 5.81
N THR A 112 7.97 12.81 5.54
CA THR A 112 7.05 13.80 4.97
C THR A 112 6.93 15.01 5.87
N LEU A 113 6.71 14.82 7.18
CA LEU A 113 6.58 15.93 8.13
C LEU A 113 7.84 16.79 8.18
N LEU A 114 9.01 16.17 8.23
CA LEU A 114 10.29 16.90 8.23
C LEU A 114 10.49 17.67 6.93
N ILE A 115 10.12 17.09 5.79
CA ILE A 115 10.29 17.75 4.48
C ILE A 115 9.34 18.93 4.33
N GLU A 116 8.10 18.80 4.80
CA GLU A 116 7.13 19.89 4.81
C GLU A 116 7.63 21.10 5.61
N GLU A 117 8.30 20.86 6.74
CA GLU A 117 8.86 21.92 7.59
C GLU A 117 10.15 22.53 7.04
N ILE A 118 11.04 21.71 6.47
CA ILE A 118 12.40 22.14 6.08
C ILE A 118 12.44 22.77 4.67
N PHE A 119 11.65 22.27 3.72
CA PHE A 119 11.79 22.63 2.31
C PHE A 119 10.63 23.50 1.80
N PRO A 120 10.92 24.56 1.02
CA PRO A 120 9.87 25.37 0.40
C PRO A 120 9.13 24.60 -0.69
N ASP A 121 7.89 25.00 -0.97
CA ASP A 121 7.00 24.32 -1.94
C ASP A 121 7.56 24.22 -3.37
N THR A 122 8.46 25.13 -3.74
CA THR A 122 9.12 25.15 -5.06
C THR A 122 10.30 24.19 -5.16
N ASN A 123 10.67 23.50 -4.07
CA ASN A 123 11.83 22.62 -4.05
C ASN A 123 11.55 21.29 -4.79
N HIS A 124 12.36 20.99 -5.81
CA HIS A 124 12.22 19.76 -6.61
C HIS A 124 12.33 18.46 -5.79
N PHE A 125 13.17 18.43 -4.75
CA PHE A 125 13.31 17.27 -3.87
C PHE A 125 12.05 17.05 -3.03
N LYS A 126 11.46 18.12 -2.48
CA LYS A 126 10.14 18.06 -1.80
C LYS A 126 9.11 17.44 -2.74
N ILE A 127 8.92 18.01 -3.94
CA ILE A 127 7.94 17.51 -4.93
C ILE A 127 8.17 16.03 -5.26
N LEU A 128 9.42 15.59 -5.41
CA LEU A 128 9.76 14.18 -5.66
C LEU A 128 9.32 13.28 -4.49
N VAL A 129 9.58 13.69 -3.25
CA VAL A 129 9.16 12.90 -2.08
C VAL A 129 7.64 12.88 -1.91
N LEU A 130 6.95 13.99 -2.14
CA LEU A 130 5.47 14.00 -2.12
C LEU A 130 4.91 13.07 -3.19
N GLY A 131 5.47 13.09 -4.40
CA GLY A 131 5.12 12.14 -5.46
C GLY A 131 5.33 10.68 -5.04
N PHE A 132 6.43 10.37 -4.35
CA PHE A 132 6.66 9.04 -3.78
C PHE A 132 5.58 8.65 -2.76
N VAL A 133 5.18 9.57 -1.88
CA VAL A 133 4.11 9.37 -0.89
C VAL A 133 2.79 9.04 -1.59
N MET A 134 2.43 9.77 -2.64
CA MET A 134 1.22 9.51 -3.43
C MET A 134 1.24 8.11 -4.06
N TRP A 135 2.34 7.73 -4.71
CA TRP A 135 2.45 6.40 -5.32
C TRP A 135 2.39 5.28 -4.30
N ARG A 136 3.05 5.44 -3.15
CA ARG A 136 2.96 4.51 -2.02
C ARG A 136 1.52 4.40 -1.51
N TYR A 137 0.86 5.53 -1.26
CA TYR A 137 -0.53 5.57 -0.79
C TYR A 137 -1.46 4.80 -1.73
N ILE A 138 -1.43 5.10 -3.03
CA ILE A 138 -2.29 4.44 -4.02
C ILE A 138 -1.98 2.95 -4.08
N SER A 139 -0.71 2.60 -4.24
CA SER A 139 -0.28 1.22 -4.38
C SER A 139 -0.65 0.38 -3.15
N ARG A 140 -0.48 0.91 -1.94
CA ARG A 140 -0.78 0.19 -0.70
C ARG A 140 -2.28 -0.01 -0.49
N ASN A 141 -3.11 0.99 -0.77
CA ASN A 141 -4.57 0.84 -0.76
C ASN A 141 -5.02 -0.30 -1.69
N PHE A 142 -4.50 -0.34 -2.92
CA PHE A 142 -4.80 -1.41 -3.88
C PHE A 142 -4.30 -2.78 -3.41
N GLU A 143 -3.11 -2.85 -2.81
CA GLU A 143 -2.57 -4.12 -2.29
C GLU A 143 -3.46 -4.68 -1.17
N ILE A 144 -3.88 -3.83 -0.22
CA ILE A 144 -4.78 -4.19 0.88
C ILE A 144 -6.13 -4.66 0.30
N LEU A 145 -6.74 -3.86 -0.57
CA LEU A 145 -8.04 -4.17 -1.17
C LEU A 145 -8.02 -5.52 -1.90
N VAL A 146 -6.97 -5.78 -2.71
CA VAL A 146 -6.86 -7.04 -3.44
C VAL A 146 -6.54 -8.21 -2.51
N ALA A 147 -5.71 -8.02 -1.49
CA ALA A 147 -5.35 -9.08 -0.55
C ALA A 147 -6.58 -9.55 0.25
N PHE A 148 -7.28 -8.62 0.90
CA PHE A 148 -8.42 -8.96 1.74
C PHE A 148 -9.69 -9.24 0.93
N GLY A 149 -9.86 -8.58 -0.22
CA GLY A 149 -10.94 -8.93 -1.17
C GLY A 149 -10.83 -10.36 -1.66
N LYS A 150 -9.60 -10.84 -1.96
CA LYS A 150 -9.38 -12.26 -2.29
C LYS A 150 -9.69 -13.17 -1.11
N ASP A 151 -9.23 -12.82 0.10
CA ASP A 151 -9.47 -13.65 1.29
C ASP A 151 -10.96 -13.80 1.63
N VAL A 152 -11.80 -12.82 1.30
CA VAL A 152 -13.27 -12.91 1.46
C VAL A 152 -13.91 -13.78 0.37
N LEU A 153 -13.44 -13.66 -0.87
CA LEU A 153 -14.05 -14.33 -2.04
C LEU A 153 -13.56 -15.77 -2.25
N SER A 154 -12.35 -16.11 -1.81
CA SER A 154 -11.78 -17.44 -2.03
C SER A 154 -12.09 -18.39 -0.87
N SER A 155 -12.62 -19.57 -1.19
CA SER A 155 -12.78 -20.68 -0.23
C SER A 155 -11.45 -21.32 0.17
N ASP A 156 -10.44 -21.24 -0.70
CA ASP A 156 -9.20 -22.00 -0.56
C ASP A 156 -8.05 -21.16 0.00
N SER A 157 -7.37 -21.68 1.02
CA SER A 157 -6.20 -21.03 1.60
C SER A 157 -4.97 -21.19 0.69
N SER A 158 -4.53 -20.09 0.09
CA SER A 158 -3.29 -20.04 -0.70
C SER A 158 -2.00 -20.06 0.14
N SER A 159 -2.12 -19.88 1.46
CA SER A 159 -1.02 -19.89 2.43
C SER A 159 -1.43 -20.63 3.72
N ASP A 160 -0.44 -20.98 4.55
CA ASP A 160 -0.66 -21.63 5.86
C ASP A 160 -1.01 -20.60 6.96
N LEU A 161 -1.81 -19.60 6.60
CA LEU A 161 -2.33 -18.61 7.55
C LEU A 161 -3.67 -19.08 8.07
N ASP A 162 -3.74 -19.31 9.37
CA ASP A 162 -4.99 -19.56 10.09
C ASP A 162 -5.83 -18.29 10.20
N ASN A 163 -7.11 -18.45 10.56
CA ASN A 163 -8.04 -17.33 10.65
C ASN A 163 -7.61 -16.29 11.70
N GLN A 164 -6.91 -16.70 12.76
CA GLN A 164 -6.39 -15.77 13.77
C GLN A 164 -5.24 -14.92 13.22
N ALA A 165 -4.26 -15.52 12.53
CA ALA A 165 -3.17 -14.78 11.91
C ALA A 165 -3.69 -13.83 10.83
N ARG A 166 -4.67 -14.23 10.00
CA ARG A 166 -5.25 -13.32 9.00
C ARG A 166 -5.97 -12.15 9.64
N MET A 167 -6.72 -12.37 10.73
CA MET A 167 -7.32 -11.28 11.49
C MET A 167 -6.26 -10.32 12.06
N LYS A 168 -5.16 -10.86 12.61
CA LYS A 168 -4.06 -10.03 13.10
C LYS A 168 -3.43 -9.20 11.98
N LEU A 169 -3.25 -9.78 10.78
CA LEU A 169 -2.76 -9.05 9.62
C LEU A 169 -3.71 -7.93 9.21
N ALA A 170 -5.02 -8.19 9.17
CA ALA A 170 -6.05 -7.20 8.87
C ALA A 170 -6.02 -6.03 9.85
N VAL A 171 -5.91 -6.29 11.17
CA VAL A 171 -5.81 -5.25 12.19
C VAL A 171 -4.53 -4.42 12.01
N ILE A 172 -3.39 -5.05 11.76
CA ILE A 172 -2.13 -4.33 11.50
C ILE A 172 -2.27 -3.46 10.25
N SER A 173 -2.84 -3.99 9.16
CA SER A 173 -3.09 -3.22 7.94
C SER A 173 -4.08 -2.08 8.17
N TYR A 174 -5.07 -2.24 9.06
CA TYR A 174 -5.99 -1.16 9.42
C TYR A 174 -5.27 0.01 10.09
N PHE A 175 -4.40 -0.27 11.07
CA PHE A 175 -3.56 0.77 11.66
C PHE A 175 -2.58 1.39 10.67
N GLU A 176 -2.03 0.58 9.77
CA GLU A 176 -1.13 1.04 8.71
C GLU A 176 -1.81 2.08 7.80
N ILE A 177 -3.11 1.89 7.48
CA ILE A 177 -3.89 2.83 6.67
C ILE A 177 -3.83 4.23 7.28
N PHE A 178 -4.09 4.37 8.58
CA PHE A 178 -4.05 5.69 9.24
C PHE A 178 -2.69 6.36 9.11
N ILE A 179 -1.61 5.59 9.19
CA ILE A 179 -0.23 6.10 9.16
C ILE A 179 0.13 6.58 7.75
N TYR A 180 -0.01 5.73 6.73
CA TYR A 180 0.37 6.16 5.37
C TYR A 180 -0.62 7.20 4.80
N SER A 181 -1.89 7.16 5.23
CA SER A 181 -2.86 8.20 4.87
C SER A 181 -2.54 9.53 5.53
N ALA A 182 -2.08 9.56 6.78
CA ALA A 182 -1.62 10.79 7.41
C ALA A 182 -0.47 11.43 6.63
N ALA A 183 0.47 10.61 6.13
CA ALA A 183 1.56 11.10 5.29
C ALA A 183 1.02 11.72 4.00
N PHE A 184 0.05 11.07 3.35
CA PHE A 184 -0.60 11.60 2.15
C PHE A 184 -1.36 12.90 2.43
N TYR A 185 -2.19 12.95 3.47
CA TYR A 185 -2.92 14.17 3.81
C TYR A 185 -1.98 15.30 4.20
N SER A 186 -0.86 15.03 4.87
CA SER A 186 0.13 16.06 5.18
C SER A 186 0.84 16.58 3.93
N ALA A 187 1.08 15.72 2.95
CA ALA A 187 1.75 16.07 1.71
C ALA A 187 0.88 16.91 0.75
N TYR A 188 -0.45 16.78 0.86
CA TYR A 188 -1.39 17.31 -0.14
C TYR A 188 -2.52 18.17 0.44
N SER A 189 -2.59 18.34 1.76
CA SER A 189 -3.46 19.34 2.38
C SER A 189 -3.01 20.75 2.00
N CYS A 190 -3.96 21.67 1.91
CA CYS A 190 -3.63 23.09 1.80
C CYS A 190 -2.67 23.52 2.93
N SER A 191 -1.59 24.22 2.57
CA SER A 191 -0.44 24.62 3.43
C SER A 191 -0.75 25.45 4.68
N LEU A 192 -2.02 25.70 4.97
CA LEU A 192 -2.50 26.48 6.12
C LEU A 192 -2.87 25.61 7.33
N LEU A 193 -2.73 24.29 7.23
CA LEU A 193 -3.18 23.35 8.23
C LEU A 193 -2.00 22.80 9.02
N GLU A 194 -2.11 22.90 10.34
CA GLU A 194 -1.15 22.27 11.24
C GLU A 194 -1.15 20.75 11.01
N THR A 195 0.03 20.13 11.08
CA THR A 195 0.27 18.69 10.92
C THR A 195 -0.74 17.79 11.65
N HIS A 196 -1.29 18.26 12.77
CA HIS A 196 -2.28 17.54 13.55
C HIS A 196 -3.59 17.31 12.78
N GLU A 197 -4.01 18.24 11.91
CA GLU A 197 -5.25 18.11 11.14
C GLU A 197 -5.15 17.02 10.07
N SER A 198 -3.98 16.82 9.46
CA SER A 198 -3.75 15.76 8.49
C SER A 198 -3.83 14.37 9.13
N ILE A 199 -3.35 14.24 10.37
CA ILE A 199 -3.49 13.01 11.17
C ILE A 199 -4.96 12.76 11.53
N LEU A 200 -5.66 13.78 12.01
CA LEU A 200 -7.09 13.66 12.33
C LEU A 200 -7.93 13.31 11.08
N THR A 201 -7.61 13.92 9.94
CA THR A 201 -8.25 13.62 8.65
C THR A 201 -8.04 12.16 8.25
N SER A 202 -6.83 11.63 8.45
CA SER A 202 -6.55 10.21 8.16
C SER A 202 -7.41 9.28 9.00
N LEU A 203 -7.60 9.61 10.29
CA LEU A 203 -8.47 8.88 11.20
C LEU A 203 -9.93 8.98 10.75
N PHE A 204 -10.43 10.20 10.53
CA PHE A 204 -11.83 10.42 10.15
C PHE A 204 -12.21 9.65 8.89
N VAL A 205 -11.41 9.77 7.82
CA VAL A 205 -11.69 9.07 6.56
C VAL A 205 -11.59 7.55 6.76
N GLY A 206 -10.63 7.08 7.55
CA GLY A 206 -10.47 5.63 7.79
C GLY A 206 -11.53 5.04 8.74
N THR A 207 -12.25 5.89 9.48
CA THR A 207 -13.47 5.53 10.22
C THR A 207 -14.74 5.86 9.44
N LEU A 208 -14.63 6.16 8.14
CA LEU A 208 -15.75 6.45 7.23
C LEU A 208 -16.57 7.70 7.60
N THR A 209 -15.94 8.63 8.33
CA THR A 209 -16.52 9.90 8.80
C THR A 209 -15.85 11.08 8.10
N ASN A 210 -16.57 12.21 8.00
CA ASN A 210 -16.04 13.48 7.49
C ASN A 210 -15.31 13.40 6.13
N VAL A 211 -15.71 12.45 5.27
CA VAL A 211 -15.13 12.25 3.94
C VAL A 211 -15.27 13.49 3.06
N SER A 212 -16.41 14.19 3.17
CA SER A 212 -16.64 15.44 2.44
C SER A 212 -15.66 16.52 2.87
N ASP A 213 -15.35 16.62 4.16
CA ASP A 213 -14.44 17.64 4.68
C ASP A 213 -13.00 17.33 4.31
N ALA A 214 -12.59 16.05 4.32
CA ALA A 214 -11.30 15.63 3.77
C ALA A 214 -11.14 15.99 2.28
N ILE A 215 -12.20 15.84 1.48
CA ILE A 215 -12.18 16.25 0.07
C ILE A 215 -12.03 17.77 -0.05
N LYS A 216 -12.79 18.55 0.74
CA LYS A 216 -12.65 20.02 0.76
C LYS A 216 -11.24 20.43 1.17
N LEU A 217 -10.67 19.80 2.18
CA LEU A 217 -9.32 20.04 2.69
C LEU A 217 -8.26 19.91 1.59
N LEU A 218 -8.34 18.84 0.79
CA LEU A 218 -7.41 18.58 -0.30
C LEU A 218 -7.64 19.49 -1.52
N THR A 219 -8.84 20.06 -1.66
CA THR A 219 -9.24 20.80 -2.86
C THR A 219 -9.38 22.30 -2.68
N CYS A 220 -9.13 22.81 -1.47
CA CYS A 220 -9.49 24.16 -1.06
C CYS A 220 -8.80 25.28 -1.88
N ASN A 221 -7.58 25.04 -2.37
CA ASN A 221 -6.77 26.03 -3.10
C ASN A 221 -6.62 25.73 -4.60
N LEU A 222 -7.38 24.76 -5.14
CA LEU A 222 -7.25 24.34 -6.54
C LEU A 222 -8.35 24.99 -7.39
N THR A 223 -7.97 25.97 -8.21
CA THR A 223 -8.94 26.79 -8.93
C THR A 223 -9.20 26.37 -10.38
N SER A 224 -8.49 25.41 -11.00
CA SER A 224 -8.76 25.09 -12.43
C SER A 224 -8.35 23.73 -12.99
N ASP A 225 -7.61 22.86 -12.29
CA ASP A 225 -7.24 21.55 -12.85
C ASP A 225 -8.23 20.44 -12.47
N SER A 226 -9.18 20.17 -13.35
CA SER A 226 -10.22 19.15 -13.17
C SER A 226 -9.65 17.74 -13.04
N CYS A 227 -8.49 17.45 -13.67
CA CYS A 227 -7.85 16.15 -13.63
C CYS A 227 -7.22 15.92 -12.25
N TYR A 228 -6.45 16.90 -11.75
CA TYR A 228 -5.81 16.80 -10.45
C TYR A 228 -6.82 16.67 -9.30
N MET A 229 -7.91 17.44 -9.35
CA MET A 229 -9.01 17.31 -8.38
C MET A 229 -9.66 15.92 -8.39
N PHE A 230 -9.82 15.32 -9.57
CA PHE A 230 -10.37 13.97 -9.69
C PHE A 230 -9.48 12.95 -8.98
N TRP A 231 -8.16 13.01 -9.19
CA TRP A 231 -7.20 12.09 -8.54
C TRP A 231 -7.16 12.23 -7.03
N LEU A 232 -7.23 13.45 -6.49
CA LEU A 232 -7.31 13.67 -5.04
C LEU A 232 -8.59 13.10 -4.44
N LYS A 233 -9.74 13.35 -5.08
CA LYS A 233 -11.03 12.76 -4.65
C LYS A 233 -11.00 11.23 -4.70
N LEU A 234 -10.50 10.67 -5.79
CA LEU A 234 -10.35 9.22 -5.94
C LEU A 234 -9.46 8.64 -4.83
N SER A 235 -8.39 9.34 -4.45
CA SER A 235 -7.48 8.93 -3.39
C SER A 235 -8.19 8.82 -2.04
N VAL A 236 -9.04 9.78 -1.67
CA VAL A 236 -9.86 9.69 -0.45
C VAL A 236 -10.77 8.45 -0.47
N TYR A 237 -11.45 8.21 -1.60
CA TYR A 237 -12.31 7.03 -1.73
C TYR A 237 -11.54 5.71 -1.74
N LEU A 238 -10.30 5.67 -2.22
CA LEU A 238 -9.46 4.47 -2.14
C LEU A 238 -9.22 4.03 -0.69
N GLN A 239 -8.98 4.97 0.23
CA GLN A 239 -8.88 4.66 1.66
C GLN A 239 -10.20 4.14 2.23
N VAL A 240 -11.33 4.75 1.85
CA VAL A 240 -12.67 4.29 2.24
C VAL A 240 -12.89 2.84 1.78
N PHE A 241 -12.56 2.51 0.53
CA PHE A 241 -12.71 1.14 0.04
C PHE A 241 -11.75 0.15 0.71
N ALA A 242 -10.50 0.54 0.95
CA ALA A 242 -9.53 -0.31 1.65
C ALA A 242 -9.98 -0.61 3.08
N THR A 243 -10.44 0.40 3.83
CA THR A 243 -10.96 0.23 5.19
C THR A 243 -12.24 -0.60 5.23
N LEU A 244 -13.18 -0.37 4.31
CA LEU A 244 -14.38 -1.21 4.17
C LEU A 244 -14.03 -2.67 3.89
N SER A 245 -13.04 -2.95 3.04
CA SER A 245 -12.62 -4.33 2.73
C SER A 245 -12.12 -5.07 3.99
N LEU A 246 -11.42 -4.36 4.88
CA LEU A 246 -10.95 -4.90 6.16
C LEU A 246 -12.11 -5.13 7.14
N ILE A 247 -13.06 -4.21 7.21
CA ILE A 247 -14.26 -4.36 8.06
C ILE A 247 -15.09 -5.57 7.60
N PHE A 248 -15.34 -5.70 6.29
CA PHE A 248 -16.06 -6.86 5.75
C PHE A 248 -15.31 -8.16 6.01
N PHE A 249 -13.99 -8.18 5.85
CA PHE A 249 -13.17 -9.33 6.20
C PHE A 249 -13.30 -9.70 7.69
N ALA A 250 -13.25 -8.70 8.59
CA ALA A 250 -13.40 -8.92 10.02
C ALA A 250 -14.79 -9.47 10.39
N LEU A 251 -15.86 -8.92 9.79
CA LEU A 251 -17.23 -9.40 9.96
C LEU A 251 -17.41 -10.83 9.45
N ALA A 252 -16.92 -11.13 8.25
CA ALA A 252 -16.97 -12.47 7.68
C ALA A 252 -16.23 -13.48 8.57
N GLY A 253 -15.06 -13.09 9.09
CA GLY A 253 -14.31 -13.88 10.06
C GLY A 253 -15.05 -14.13 11.37
N TYR A 254 -15.78 -13.12 11.88
CA TYR A 254 -16.61 -13.25 13.08
C TYR A 254 -17.78 -14.24 12.87
N PHE A 255 -18.56 -14.08 11.80
CA PHE A 255 -19.69 -14.97 11.52
C PHE A 255 -19.24 -16.42 11.26
N SER A 256 -18.08 -16.62 10.63
CA SER A 256 -17.51 -17.95 10.42
C SER A 256 -17.22 -18.67 11.75
N ARG A 257 -16.72 -17.96 12.78
CA ARG A 257 -16.47 -18.54 14.12
C ARG A 257 -17.75 -18.89 14.87
N VAL A 258 -18.76 -18.03 14.80
CA VAL A 258 -20.06 -18.29 15.45
C VAL A 258 -20.64 -19.61 14.94
N LYS A 259 -20.64 -19.81 13.61
CA LYS A 259 -21.12 -21.05 12.97
C LYS A 259 -20.32 -22.29 13.41
N SER A 260 -19.00 -22.18 13.54
CA SER A 260 -18.15 -23.28 14.03
C SER A 260 -18.42 -23.66 15.49
N ASN A 261 -18.84 -22.72 16.32
CA ASN A 261 -19.16 -22.98 17.73
C ASN A 261 -20.60 -23.50 17.93
N THR A 262 -21.49 -23.31 16.96
CA THR A 262 -22.88 -23.83 17.02
C THR A 262 -22.99 -25.28 16.58
N ILE A 263 -22.02 -25.80 15.82
CA ILE A 263 -21.97 -27.20 15.38
C ILE A 263 -21.08 -27.96 16.37
N LYS A 264 -21.58 -28.12 17.59
CA LYS A 264 -21.13 -29.13 18.55
C LYS A 264 -22.39 -29.80 19.09
N PHE A 265 -22.95 -30.71 18.29
CA PHE A 265 -23.93 -31.69 18.71
C PHE A 265 -23.31 -33.07 18.56
#